data_AF-A0A2N5YVY9-F1
#
_entry.id   AF-A0A2N5YVY9-F1
#
_cell.length_a   1.000
_cell.length_b   1.000
_cell.length_c   1.000
_cell.angle_alpha   90.00
_cell.angle_beta   90.00
_cell.angle_gamma   90.00
#
_symmetry.space_group_name_H-M   'P 1'
#
loop_
_entity.id
_entity.type
_entity.pdbx_description
1 polymer ?
#
loop_
_entity_poly.entity_id
_entity_poly.type
_entity_poly.pdbx_seq_one_letter_code
_entity_poly.pdbx_strand_id
1 'polypeptide(L)'
;MVNPDTVVLVTPFYRDMEQGETYQFTATAYKNQRSGLGETYPIDFEWLIPDYGPGFEMFNIGTVDSDGNVTISNSAMMGMMSFVMAYDPNNEYVCGAAMIMIDIGFTW
;
A
#
# COMPACT_ATOMS: atom_id res chain seq x y z
N MET A 1 -8.33 -17.12 20.38
CA MET A 1 -7.94 -16.66 19.02
C MET A 1 -9.09 -15.86 18.47
N VAL A 2 -8.91 -14.54 18.30
CA VAL A 2 -9.89 -13.65 17.68
C VAL A 2 -9.40 -13.43 16.26
N ASN A 3 -10.17 -13.86 15.26
CA ASN A 3 -9.84 -13.62 13.86
C ASN A 3 -10.54 -12.34 13.43
N PRO A 4 -9.86 -11.45 12.67
CA PRO A 4 -10.51 -10.28 12.11
C PRO A 4 -11.62 -10.74 11.15
N ASP A 5 -12.78 -10.08 11.18
CA ASP A 5 -13.92 -10.40 10.30
C ASP A 5 -13.69 -9.95 8.84
N THR A 6 -12.65 -9.14 8.61
CA THR A 6 -12.30 -8.54 7.32
C THR A 6 -10.83 -8.76 6.99
N VAL A 7 -10.54 -8.99 5.71
CA VAL A 7 -9.20 -8.95 5.13
C VAL A 7 -9.20 -7.96 3.96
N VAL A 8 -8.26 -7.03 3.94
CA VAL A 8 -8.06 -6.10 2.81
C VAL A 8 -6.80 -6.49 2.06
N LEU A 9 -6.92 -6.64 0.74
CA LEU A 9 -5.79 -6.89 -0.14
C LEU A 9 -5.52 -5.66 -1.01
N VAL A 10 -4.30 -5.16 -0.96
CA VAL A 10 -3.80 -4.11 -1.86
C VAL A 10 -3.03 -4.79 -3.00
N THR A 11 -3.39 -4.45 -4.24
CA THR A 11 -2.89 -5.09 -5.46
C THR A 11 -2.18 -4.06 -6.35
N PRO A 12 -0.96 -4.37 -6.84
CA PRO A 12 -0.17 -5.55 -6.51
C PRO A 12 0.34 -5.50 -5.07
N PHE A 13 0.63 -6.65 -4.46
CA PHE A 13 1.22 -6.71 -3.12
C PHE A 13 2.66 -6.15 -3.10
N TYR A 14 3.39 -6.29 -4.21
CA TYR A 14 4.75 -5.79 -4.37
C TYR A 14 4.90 -5.15 -5.75
N ARG A 15 5.63 -4.02 -5.81
CA ARG A 15 6.01 -3.38 -7.06
C ARG A 15 7.38 -2.70 -6.94
N ASP A 16 8.24 -2.99 -7.91
CA ASP A 16 9.43 -2.18 -8.20
C ASP A 16 9.00 -0.93 -8.98
N MET A 17 9.47 0.24 -8.55
CA MET A 17 9.13 1.52 -9.17
C MET A 17 10.37 2.37 -9.44
N GLU A 18 10.31 3.17 -10.50
CA GLU A 18 11.34 4.15 -10.85
C GLU A 18 11.10 5.52 -10.20
N GLN A 19 12.15 6.35 -10.15
CA GLN A 19 12.04 7.74 -9.71
C GLN A 19 11.04 8.51 -10.59
N GLY A 20 10.09 9.20 -9.97
CA GLY A 20 9.05 9.93 -10.67
C GLY A 20 7.96 9.05 -11.31
N GLU A 21 8.05 7.72 -11.22
CA GLU A 21 7.00 6.83 -11.70
C GLU A 21 5.70 7.06 -10.92
N THR A 22 4.59 6.91 -11.64
CA THR A 22 3.25 6.91 -11.05
C THR A 22 2.55 5.59 -11.35
N TYR A 23 1.87 5.01 -10.36
CA TYR A 23 1.16 3.76 -10.53
C TYR A 23 -0.10 3.65 -9.65
N GLN A 24 -1.17 3.12 -10.25
CA GLN A 24 -2.46 2.91 -9.61
C GLN A 24 -2.48 1.59 -8.83
N PHE A 25 -2.56 1.67 -7.50
CA PHE A 25 -2.89 0.52 -6.66
C PHE A 25 -4.41 0.38 -6.54
N THR A 26 -4.85 -0.85 -6.25
CA THR A 26 -6.27 -1.13 -5.98
C THR A 26 -6.40 -1.89 -4.68
N ALA A 27 -7.46 -1.63 -3.92
CA ALA A 27 -7.74 -2.33 -2.68
C ALA A 27 -9.06 -3.10 -2.80
N THR A 28 -9.13 -4.29 -2.20
CA THR A 28 -10.35 -5.09 -2.16
C THR A 28 -10.52 -5.69 -0.77
N ALA A 29 -11.68 -5.42 -0.16
CA ALA A 29 -12.07 -6.04 1.10
C ALA A 29 -12.77 -7.36 0.87
N TYR A 30 -12.46 -8.34 1.72
CA TYR A 30 -13.04 -9.67 1.76
C TYR A 30 -13.56 -9.95 3.16
N LYS A 31 -14.71 -10.62 3.23
CA LYS A 31 -15.17 -11.22 4.49
C LYS A 31 -14.27 -12.39 4.86
N ASN A 32 -13.73 -12.41 6.07
CA ASN A 32 -12.94 -13.54 6.56
C ASN A 32 -13.86 -14.69 6.99
N GLN A 33 -13.78 -15.83 6.32
CA GLN A 33 -14.58 -17.02 6.66
C GLN A 33 -13.84 -17.98 7.60
N ARG A 34 -12.66 -17.62 8.10
CA ARG A 34 -11.71 -18.45 8.89
C ARG A 34 -11.10 -19.63 8.13
N SER A 35 -11.83 -20.21 7.19
CA SER A 35 -11.32 -21.19 6.23
C SER A 35 -10.67 -20.55 5.00
N GLY A 36 -10.83 -19.23 4.81
CA GLY A 36 -10.32 -18.49 3.67
C GLY A 36 -11.02 -17.14 3.47
N LEU A 37 -10.75 -16.54 2.30
CA LEU A 37 -11.42 -15.32 1.85
C LEU A 37 -12.83 -15.66 1.34
N GLY A 38 -13.82 -14.93 1.84
CA GLY A 38 -15.20 -15.01 1.40
C GLY A 38 -15.54 -13.99 0.32
N GLU A 39 -16.77 -13.51 0.35
CA GLU A 39 -17.28 -12.49 -0.58
C GLU A 39 -16.56 -11.15 -0.41
N THR A 40 -16.39 -10.44 -1.53
CA THR A 40 -15.94 -9.05 -1.54
C THR A 40 -17.08 -8.11 -1.21
N TYR A 41 -16.74 -6.94 -0.67
CA TYR A 41 -17.70 -5.88 -0.44
C TYR A 41 -17.01 -4.51 -0.58
N PRO A 42 -17.77 -3.46 -0.96
CA PRO A 42 -17.18 -2.15 -1.17
C PRO A 42 -16.80 -1.49 0.16
N ILE A 43 -15.63 -0.84 0.16
CA ILE A 43 -15.19 0.12 1.18
C ILE A 43 -14.66 1.32 0.40
N ASP A 44 -15.05 2.53 0.82
CA ASP A 44 -14.44 3.76 0.35
C ASP A 44 -13.12 3.96 1.09
N PHE A 45 -12.05 3.36 0.54
CA PHE A 45 -10.74 3.36 1.19
C PHE A 45 -10.10 4.74 1.20
N GLU A 46 -9.50 5.10 2.33
CA GLU A 46 -8.47 6.12 2.38
C GLU A 46 -7.10 5.48 2.21
N TRP A 47 -6.17 6.23 1.61
CA TRP A 47 -4.85 5.77 1.25
C TRP A 47 -3.77 6.58 1.94
N LEU A 48 -2.70 5.91 2.35
CA LEU A 48 -1.51 6.57 2.88
C LEU A 48 -0.24 5.80 2.54
N ILE A 49 0.85 6.56 2.39
CA ILE A 49 2.22 6.07 2.55
C ILE A 49 2.69 6.64 3.89
N PRO A 50 3.08 5.81 4.87
CA PRO A 50 3.44 6.32 6.19
C PRO A 50 4.64 7.25 6.12
N ASP A 51 4.56 8.38 6.84
CA ASP A 51 5.73 9.17 7.19
C ASP A 51 6.32 8.64 8.50
N TYR A 52 7.54 8.12 8.42
CA TYR A 52 8.23 7.52 9.56
C TYR A 52 8.98 8.54 10.43
N GLY A 53 9.02 9.81 10.01
CA GLY A 53 9.67 10.89 10.73
C GLY A 53 11.21 10.85 10.69
N PRO A 54 11.86 11.70 11.53
CA PRO A 54 13.31 11.90 11.47
C PRO A 54 14.11 10.63 11.77
N GLY A 55 15.14 10.36 10.96
CA GLY A 55 16.00 9.18 11.06
C GLY A 55 15.49 7.94 10.31
N PHE A 56 14.31 8.04 9.68
CA PHE A 56 13.69 6.98 8.88
C PHE A 56 13.33 7.46 7.46
N GLU A 57 14.02 8.49 6.97
CA GLU A 57 13.77 9.11 5.67
C GLU A 57 13.93 8.13 4.50
N MET A 58 14.70 7.04 4.70
CA MET A 58 14.83 5.94 3.72
C MET A 58 13.51 5.23 3.39
N PHE A 59 12.48 5.41 4.22
CA PHE A 59 11.14 4.85 3.99
C PHE A 59 10.15 5.86 3.41
N ASN A 60 10.54 7.13 3.30
CA ASN A 60 9.70 8.21 2.79
C ASN A 60 9.98 8.41 1.28
N ILE A 61 9.47 7.50 0.44
CA ILE A 61 9.88 7.41 -0.97
C ILE A 61 8.93 8.09 -1.96
N GLY A 62 7.74 8.49 -1.52
CA GLY A 62 6.70 9.01 -2.40
C GLY A 62 5.42 9.41 -1.67
N THR A 63 4.39 9.69 -2.45
CA THR A 63 3.06 10.10 -1.98
C THR A 63 1.98 9.23 -2.63
N VAL A 64 0.81 9.14 -2.01
CA VAL A 64 -0.38 8.51 -2.60
C VAL A 64 -1.55 9.49 -2.51
N ASP A 65 -2.38 9.53 -3.54
CA ASP A 65 -3.60 10.35 -3.54
C ASP A 65 -4.82 9.57 -2.98
N SER A 66 -5.99 10.22 -2.98
CA SER A 66 -7.22 9.63 -2.45
C SER A 66 -7.74 8.42 -3.24
N ASP A 67 -7.28 8.24 -4.47
CA ASP A 67 -7.73 7.17 -5.35
C ASP A 67 -6.77 5.97 -5.34
N GLY A 68 -5.67 6.04 -4.59
CA GLY A 68 -4.65 4.99 -4.52
C GLY A 68 -3.58 5.07 -5.61
N ASN A 69 -3.44 6.24 -6.23
CA ASN A 69 -2.39 6.49 -7.21
C ASN A 69 -1.12 6.96 -6.50
N VAL A 70 -0.07 6.15 -6.61
CA VAL A 70 1.22 6.38 -5.95
C VAL A 70 2.16 7.09 -6.90
N THR A 71 2.83 8.13 -6.42
CA THR A 71 3.90 8.85 -7.15
C THR A 71 5.19 8.79 -6.35
N ILE A 72 6.25 8.31 -6.98
CA ILE A 72 7.59 8.23 -6.39
C ILE A 72 8.31 9.58 -6.47
N SER A 73 8.98 9.97 -5.39
CA SER A 73 9.80 11.18 -5.37
C SER A 73 11.02 11.04 -6.29
N ASN A 74 11.35 12.11 -7.02
CA ASN A 74 12.60 12.20 -7.79
C ASN A 74 13.87 12.18 -6.92
N SER A 75 13.74 12.36 -5.61
CA SER A 75 14.86 12.27 -4.66
C SER A 75 15.02 10.87 -4.05
N ALA A 76 14.12 9.92 -4.37
CA ALA A 76 14.17 8.57 -3.83
C ALA A 76 15.37 7.80 -4.42
N MET A 77 16.19 7.22 -3.55
CA MET A 77 17.39 6.48 -3.97
C MET A 77 17.07 5.01 -4.15
N MET A 78 17.83 4.34 -5.02
CA MET A 78 17.71 2.90 -5.26
C MET A 78 17.77 2.09 -3.95
N GLY A 79 16.90 1.08 -3.83
CA GLY A 79 16.81 0.23 -2.65
C GLY A 79 16.08 0.86 -1.45
N MET A 80 15.60 2.11 -1.56
CA MET A 80 14.61 2.64 -0.62
C MET A 80 13.29 1.89 -0.79
N MET A 81 12.55 1.71 0.29
CA MET A 81 11.29 0.94 0.28
C MET A 81 10.24 1.62 1.14
N SER A 82 8.97 1.40 0.86
CA SER A 82 7.88 1.88 1.71
C SER A 82 6.66 0.98 1.60
N PHE A 83 5.64 1.29 2.40
CA PHE A 83 4.34 0.64 2.33
C PHE A 83 3.31 1.60 1.75
N VAL A 84 2.43 1.05 0.91
CA VAL A 84 1.21 1.70 0.44
C VAL A 84 0.07 1.05 1.18
N MET A 85 -0.65 1.81 1.99
CA MET A 85 -1.71 1.32 2.86
C MET A 85 -3.07 1.84 2.39
N ALA A 86 -4.07 0.96 2.45
CA ALA A 86 -5.48 1.30 2.27
C ALA A 86 -6.24 0.91 3.54
N TYR A 87 -7.07 1.81 4.07
CA TYR A 87 -7.84 1.57 5.29
C TYR A 87 -9.27 2.10 5.19
N ASP A 88 -10.17 1.54 5.99
CA ASP A 88 -11.54 2.04 6.13
C ASP A 88 -11.55 3.25 7.08
N PRO A 89 -11.93 4.46 6.62
CA PRO A 89 -11.97 5.65 7.48
C PRO A 89 -13.00 5.54 8.62
N ASN A 90 -13.98 4.65 8.49
CA ASN A 90 -14.98 4.40 9.53
C ASN A 90 -14.55 3.30 10.51
N ASN A 91 -13.47 2.56 10.21
CA ASN A 91 -12.93 1.50 11.04
C ASN A 91 -11.43 1.29 10.80
N GLU A 92 -10.60 2.00 11.55
CA GLU A 92 -9.12 1.97 11.42
C GLU A 92 -8.48 0.58 11.58
N TYR A 93 -9.19 -0.39 12.18
CA TYR A 93 -8.71 -1.77 12.33
C TYR A 93 -8.86 -2.60 11.04
N VAL A 94 -9.53 -2.06 10.03
CA VAL A 94 -9.68 -2.65 8.70
C VAL A 94 -8.71 -1.97 7.75
N CYS A 95 -7.55 -2.61 7.53
CA CYS A 95 -6.54 -2.09 6.61
C CYS A 95 -5.81 -3.21 5.86
N GLY A 96 -5.19 -2.84 4.75
CA GLY A 96 -4.30 -3.67 3.97
C GLY A 96 -3.09 -2.87 3.52
N ALA A 97 -1.99 -3.54 3.22
CA ALA A 97 -0.76 -2.90 2.78
C ALA A 97 -0.13 -3.66 1.60
N ALA A 98 0.47 -2.90 0.69
CA ALA A 98 1.39 -3.36 -0.32
C ALA A 98 2.77 -2.73 -0.07
N MET A 99 3.81 -3.34 -0.65
CA MET A 99 5.18 -2.87 -0.56
C MET A 99 5.63 -2.29 -1.90
N ILE A 100 6.29 -1.15 -1.83
CA ILE A 100 6.96 -0.50 -2.97
C ILE A 100 8.44 -0.40 -2.68
N MET A 101 9.25 -0.65 -3.70
CA MET A 101 10.70 -0.49 -3.64
C MET A 101 11.17 0.32 -4.83
N ILE A 102 12.14 1.20 -4.61
CA ILE A 102 12.84 1.88 -5.70
C ILE A 102 13.76 0.87 -6.37
N ASP A 103 13.55 0.67 -7.66
CA ASP A 103 14.33 -0.28 -8.45
C ASP A 103 15.85 -0.05 -8.27
N ILE A 104 16.59 -1.15 -8.20
CA ILE A 104 18.04 -1.22 -8.04
C ILE A 104 18.75 -1.55 -9.37
N GLY A 105 18.00 -1.64 -10.47
CA GLY A 105 18.45 -1.93 -11.86
C GLY A 105 18.22 -3.40 -12.23
N PHE A 106 17.77 -3.79 -13.43
CA PHE A 106 17.77 -3.17 -14.75
C PHE A 106 16.38 -3.26 -15.41
N THR A 107 15.99 -2.23 -16.16
CA THR A 107 14.95 -2.35 -17.19
C THR A 107 15.44 -3.26 -18.31
N TRP A 108 14.78 -4.40 -18.51
CA TRP A 108 14.93 -5.27 -19.69
C TRP A 108 13.88 -4.97 -20.75
#